data_AF-A0A1Q3CJY4-F1
#
_entry.id   AF-A0A1Q3CJY4-F1
#
_cell.length_a   1.000
_cell.length_b   1.000
_cell.length_c   1.000
_cell.angle_alpha   90.00
_cell.angle_beta   90.00
_cell.angle_gamma   90.00
#
_symmetry.space_group_name_H-M   'P 1'
#
loop_
_entity.id
_entity.type
_entity.pdbx_description
1 polymer ?
#
loop_
_entity_poly.entity_id
_entity_poly.type
_entity_poly.pdbx_seq_one_letter_code
_entity_poly.pdbx_strand_id
1 'polypeptide(L)'
;MPSLISNMQAAAQEVLKGKHLRDFFSSSVLHEAAMQILDRFMSMESPCYWLDYLMPADNRLNKLATSSRSDDTILSYVSKFDQLMTETRAVLSSAGFGSVAEISLKAVLGGLIEDMGVQAEGGSLASGMPLAKLLPRIVQMCPHLLDEPSKNRFIQIIQSVPEVELFFTLLYANLPTS
;
A
#
# COMPACT_ATOMS: atom_id res chain seq x y z
N MET A 1 8.15 -5.65 -7.50
CA MET A 1 6.73 -5.67 -7.92
C MET A 1 6.16 -7.06 -8.19
N PRO A 2 6.81 -8.00 -8.91
CA PRO A 2 6.22 -9.32 -9.17
C PRO A 2 5.84 -10.10 -7.90
N SER A 3 6.70 -10.07 -6.88
CA SER A 3 6.42 -10.72 -5.58
C SER A 3 5.24 -10.08 -4.84
N LEU A 4 5.09 -8.75 -4.90
CA LEU A 4 3.95 -8.02 -4.34
C LEU A 4 2.63 -8.53 -4.95
N ILE A 5 2.58 -8.62 -6.28
CA ILE A 5 1.40 -9.10 -7.02
C ILE A 5 1.10 -10.55 -6.65
N SER A 6 2.12 -11.42 -6.64
CA SER A 6 1.98 -12.83 -6.28
C SER A 6 1.41 -13.01 -4.87
N ASN A 7 1.90 -12.24 -3.90
CA ASN A 7 1.47 -12.35 -2.51
C ASN A 7 0.08 -11.76 -2.28
N MET A 8 -0.25 -10.64 -2.94
CA MET A 8 -1.62 -10.11 -2.96
C MET A 8 -2.60 -11.10 -3.60
N GLN A 9 -2.22 -11.74 -4.70
CA GLN A 9 -3.03 -12.77 -5.36
C GLN A 9 -3.25 -13.98 -4.44
N ALA A 10 -2.23 -14.43 -3.71
CA ALA A 10 -2.36 -15.52 -2.77
C ALA A 10 -3.31 -15.17 -1.60
N ALA A 11 -3.22 -13.96 -1.05
CA ALA A 11 -4.16 -13.47 -0.04
C ALA A 11 -5.61 -13.42 -0.58
N ALA A 12 -5.80 -12.90 -1.80
CA ALA A 12 -7.10 -12.87 -2.45
C ALA A 12 -7.66 -14.28 -2.71
N GLN A 13 -6.84 -15.21 -3.17
CA GLN A 13 -7.23 -16.59 -3.42
C GLN A 13 -7.68 -17.29 -2.13
N GLU A 14 -7.04 -17.00 -1.01
CA GLU A 14 -7.42 -17.58 0.27
C GLU A 14 -8.74 -17.02 0.80
N VAL A 15 -8.93 -15.70 0.77
CA VAL A 15 -10.17 -15.06 1.25
C VAL A 15 -11.37 -15.40 0.35
N LEU A 16 -11.15 -15.48 -0.97
CA LEU A 16 -12.20 -15.82 -1.93
C LEU A 16 -12.37 -17.34 -2.11
N LYS A 17 -11.64 -18.16 -1.35
CA LYS A 17 -11.74 -19.62 -1.44
C LYS A 17 -13.17 -20.08 -1.15
N GLY A 18 -13.72 -20.87 -2.08
CA GLY A 18 -15.08 -21.38 -1.98
C GLY A 18 -16.17 -20.37 -2.36
N LYS A 19 -15.84 -19.14 -2.74
CA LYS A 19 -16.79 -18.21 -3.35
C LYS A 19 -17.05 -18.61 -4.80
N HIS A 20 -18.31 -18.48 -5.22
CA HIS A 20 -18.73 -18.75 -6.59
C HIS A 20 -19.05 -17.45 -7.33
N LEU A 21 -18.90 -17.48 -8.65
CA LEU A 21 -19.22 -16.35 -9.54
C LEU A 21 -20.69 -15.87 -9.46
N ARG A 22 -21.59 -16.72 -8.95
CA ARG A 22 -23.01 -16.40 -8.74
C ARG A 22 -23.29 -15.77 -7.38
N ASP A 23 -22.33 -15.81 -6.45
CA ASP A 23 -22.50 -15.26 -5.11
C ASP A 23 -22.70 -13.75 -5.19
N PHE A 24 -23.63 -13.24 -4.40
CA PHE A 24 -23.95 -11.82 -4.37
C PHE A 24 -23.05 -11.08 -3.39
N PHE A 25 -22.50 -9.97 -3.86
CA PHE A 25 -21.67 -9.05 -3.09
C PHE A 25 -22.38 -7.70 -3.05
N SER A 26 -22.77 -7.26 -1.85
CA SER A 26 -23.13 -5.87 -1.55
C SER A 26 -21.88 -5.02 -1.32
N SER A 27 -22.05 -3.71 -1.21
CA SER A 27 -20.98 -2.79 -0.80
C SER A 27 -20.32 -3.23 0.52
N SER A 28 -21.12 -3.61 1.53
CA SER A 28 -20.60 -4.09 2.81
C SER A 28 -19.83 -5.41 2.69
N VAL A 29 -20.33 -6.38 1.90
CA VAL A 29 -19.65 -7.67 1.70
C VAL A 29 -18.36 -7.50 0.91
N LEU A 30 -18.36 -6.61 -0.09
CA LEU A 30 -17.15 -6.26 -0.85
C LEU A 30 -16.11 -5.58 0.04
N HIS A 31 -16.54 -4.62 0.86
CA HIS A 31 -15.66 -3.91 1.80
C HIS A 31 -15.04 -4.88 2.80
N GLU A 32 -15.85 -5.73 3.41
CA GLU A 32 -15.38 -6.74 4.34
C GLU A 32 -14.40 -7.71 3.68
N ALA A 33 -14.72 -8.22 2.48
CA ALA A 33 -13.83 -9.13 1.76
C ALA A 33 -12.50 -8.44 1.41
N ALA A 34 -12.51 -7.19 0.98
CA ALA A 34 -11.30 -6.46 0.63
C ALA A 34 -10.46 -6.10 1.87
N MET A 35 -11.09 -5.79 3.00
CA MET A 35 -10.40 -5.62 4.30
C MET A 35 -9.71 -6.91 4.72
N GLN A 36 -10.40 -8.06 4.61
CA GLN A 36 -9.81 -9.37 4.93
C GLN A 36 -8.63 -9.71 4.03
N ILE A 37 -8.69 -9.36 2.74
CA ILE A 37 -7.56 -9.54 1.81
C ILE A 37 -6.37 -8.68 2.25
N LEU A 38 -6.62 -7.41 2.57
CA LEU A 38 -5.58 -6.49 3.04
C LEU A 38 -4.94 -6.98 4.35
N ASP A 39 -5.75 -7.32 5.35
CA ASP A 39 -5.28 -7.80 6.65
C ASP A 39 -4.50 -9.13 6.48
N ARG A 40 -4.94 -10.02 5.59
CA ARG A 40 -4.22 -11.26 5.30
C ARG A 40 -2.89 -11.00 4.60
N PHE A 41 -2.87 -10.10 3.63
CA PHE A 41 -1.64 -9.69 2.94
C PHE A 41 -0.63 -9.07 3.92
N MET A 42 -1.08 -8.20 4.82
CA MET A 42 -0.23 -7.53 5.81
C MET A 42 0.30 -8.48 6.90
N SER A 43 -0.32 -9.64 7.10
CA SER A 43 0.03 -10.63 8.13
C SER A 43 0.70 -11.92 7.60
N MET A 44 0.98 -12.01 6.29
CA MET A 44 1.31 -13.27 5.61
C MET A 44 2.60 -13.99 6.06
N GLU A 45 3.70 -13.27 6.33
CA GLU A 45 5.00 -13.90 6.62
C GLU A 45 5.60 -13.42 7.95
N SER A 46 5.89 -12.13 8.05
CA SER A 46 6.52 -11.50 9.21
C SER A 46 5.97 -10.10 9.40
N PRO A 47 5.94 -9.57 10.63
CA PRO A 47 5.77 -8.14 10.85
C PRO A 47 6.70 -7.36 9.92
N CYS A 48 6.15 -6.40 9.18
CA CYS A 48 6.86 -5.54 8.22
C CYS A 48 7.42 -6.21 6.95
N TYR A 49 6.99 -7.43 6.58
CA TYR A 49 7.40 -8.05 5.30
C TYR A 49 7.08 -7.18 4.06
N TRP A 50 6.01 -6.39 4.13
CA TRP A 50 5.65 -5.45 3.08
C TRP A 50 6.74 -4.39 2.80
N LEU A 51 7.67 -4.15 3.75
CA LEU A 51 8.79 -3.22 3.60
C LEU A 51 9.74 -3.64 2.49
N ASP A 52 9.90 -4.94 2.25
CA ASP A 52 10.80 -5.47 1.22
C ASP A 52 10.34 -5.10 -0.20
N TYR A 53 9.09 -4.66 -0.36
CA TYR A 53 8.60 -4.10 -1.62
C TYR A 53 8.99 -2.65 -1.84
N LEU A 54 9.25 -1.89 -0.76
CA LEU A 54 9.60 -0.47 -0.81
C LEU A 54 11.10 -0.23 -0.75
N MET A 55 11.83 -1.05 0.02
CA MET A 55 13.27 -0.94 0.18
C MET A 55 13.95 -2.31 0.18
N PRO A 56 15.07 -2.48 -0.55
CA PRO A 56 15.81 -3.74 -0.61
C PRO A 56 16.41 -4.09 0.75
N ALA A 57 16.30 -5.35 1.17
CA ALA A 57 16.67 -5.85 2.51
C ALA A 57 18.12 -5.53 2.94
N ASP A 58 19.04 -5.30 2.01
CA ASP A 58 20.42 -4.93 2.32
C ASP A 58 21.08 -4.01 1.28
N ASN A 59 21.91 -3.10 1.80
CA ASN A 59 22.78 -2.12 1.11
C ASN A 59 23.83 -2.72 0.15
N ARG A 60 23.87 -4.04 0.00
CA ARG A 60 24.90 -4.76 -0.77
C ARG A 60 24.91 -4.45 -2.26
N LEU A 61 23.81 -3.97 -2.81
CA LEU A 61 23.74 -3.51 -4.21
C LEU A 61 24.59 -2.25 -4.43
N ASN A 62 24.74 -1.37 -3.43
CA ASN A 62 25.62 -0.20 -3.52
C ASN A 62 27.10 -0.58 -3.56
N LYS A 63 27.47 -1.70 -2.91
CA LYS A 63 28.85 -2.19 -2.87
C LYS A 63 29.33 -2.72 -4.24
N LEU A 64 28.39 -3.17 -5.09
CA LEU A 64 28.72 -3.65 -6.43
C LEU A 64 28.95 -2.49 -7.41
N ALA A 65 28.17 -1.41 -7.29
CA ALA A 65 28.27 -0.21 -8.14
C ALA A 65 29.53 0.65 -7.89
N THR A 66 30.16 0.51 -6.72
CA THR A 66 31.29 1.36 -6.26
C THR A 66 32.66 0.72 -6.42
N SER A 67 32.75 -0.53 -6.90
CA SER A 67 34.03 -1.24 -7.10
C SER A 67 34.96 -0.66 -8.18
N SER A 68 34.64 0.51 -8.77
CA SER A 68 35.40 1.11 -9.87
C SER A 68 35.73 2.61 -9.71
N ARG A 69 35.84 3.15 -8.48
CA ARG A 69 36.45 4.50 -8.33
C ARG A 69 37.04 4.76 -6.95
N SER A 70 38.35 4.93 -6.90
CA SER A 70 39.09 5.48 -5.75
C SER A 70 38.86 6.99 -5.72
N ASP A 71 38.10 7.47 -4.73
CA ASP A 71 38.02 8.88 -4.35
C ASP A 71 37.40 8.99 -2.94
N ASP A 72 38.13 9.55 -1.97
CA ASP A 72 37.73 9.59 -0.55
C ASP A 72 36.43 10.39 -0.27
N THR A 73 36.05 11.29 -1.18
CA THR A 73 34.76 12.00 -1.15
C THR A 73 33.58 11.10 -1.47
N ILE A 74 33.78 10.08 -2.31
CA ILE A 74 32.76 9.07 -2.63
C ILE A 74 32.50 8.20 -1.38
N LEU A 75 33.55 7.88 -0.61
CA LEU A 75 33.42 7.09 0.63
C LEU A 75 32.56 7.82 1.69
N SER A 76 32.73 9.13 1.86
CA SER A 76 31.92 9.93 2.80
C SER A 76 30.46 10.10 2.36
N TYR A 77 30.21 10.21 1.05
CA TYR A 77 28.84 10.28 0.52
C TYR A 77 28.12 8.93 0.64
N VAL A 78 28.81 7.84 0.33
CA VAL A 78 28.31 6.47 0.52
C VAL A 78 27.95 6.22 1.99
N SER A 79 28.76 6.69 2.94
CA SER A 79 28.45 6.51 4.37
C SER A 79 27.20 7.29 4.82
N LYS A 80 26.96 8.50 4.32
CA LYS A 80 25.74 9.28 4.64
C LYS A 80 24.50 8.69 3.98
N PHE A 81 24.62 8.21 2.74
CA PHE A 81 23.53 7.52 2.06
C PHE A 81 23.13 6.24 2.79
N ASP A 82 24.12 5.42 3.18
CA ASP A 82 23.87 4.19 3.92
C ASP A 82 23.25 4.46 5.30
N GLN A 83 23.66 5.55 5.96
CA GLN A 83 23.00 6.04 7.18
C GLN A 83 21.53 6.40 6.91
N LEU A 84 21.24 7.21 5.89
CA LEU A 84 19.87 7.60 5.55
C LEU A 84 18.99 6.39 5.19
N MET A 85 19.53 5.41 4.46
CA MET A 85 18.83 4.17 4.16
C MET A 85 18.54 3.37 5.44
N THR A 86 19.46 3.34 6.40
CA THR A 86 19.27 2.66 7.69
C THR A 86 18.19 3.37 8.52
N GLU A 87 18.25 4.70 8.61
CA GLU A 87 17.26 5.51 9.33
C GLU A 87 15.88 5.41 8.69
N THR A 88 15.79 5.47 7.36
CA THR A 88 14.54 5.30 6.63
C THR A 88 13.93 3.93 6.89
N ARG A 89 14.75 2.85 6.85
CA ARG A 89 14.28 1.50 7.20
C ARG A 89 13.78 1.43 8.64
N ALA A 90 14.46 2.08 9.59
CA ALA A 90 14.01 2.12 10.99
C ALA A 90 12.65 2.81 11.13
N VAL A 91 12.45 3.92 10.42
CA VAL A 91 11.16 4.64 10.39
C VAL A 91 10.06 3.78 9.78
N LEU A 92 10.29 3.17 8.61
CA LEU A 92 9.29 2.36 7.92
C LEU A 92 8.93 1.07 8.67
N SER A 93 9.88 0.48 9.42
CA SER A 93 9.64 -0.66 10.32
C SER A 93 9.00 -0.27 11.66
N SER A 94 8.84 1.02 11.94
CA SER A 94 8.28 1.47 13.22
C SER A 94 6.78 1.16 13.32
N ALA A 95 6.30 0.88 14.54
CA ALA A 95 4.88 0.68 14.78
C ALA A 95 4.04 1.91 14.40
N GLY A 96 4.60 3.11 14.58
CA GLY A 96 3.96 4.36 14.19
C GLY A 96 3.69 4.43 12.69
N PHE A 97 4.72 4.15 11.87
CA PHE A 97 4.53 4.12 10.41
C PHE A 97 3.60 2.99 9.98
N GLY A 98 3.76 1.79 10.55
CA GLY A 98 2.90 0.65 10.24
C GLY A 98 1.42 0.94 10.47
N SER A 99 1.08 1.57 11.61
CA SER A 99 -0.28 1.98 11.93
C SER A 99 -0.82 3.02 10.94
N VAL A 100 -0.02 4.04 10.60
CA VAL A 100 -0.41 5.08 9.62
C VAL A 100 -0.64 4.48 8.24
N ALA A 101 0.24 3.58 7.80
CA ALA A 101 0.10 2.89 6.52
C ALA A 101 -1.17 2.04 6.48
N GLU A 102 -1.47 1.29 7.55
CA GLU A 102 -2.69 0.50 7.66
C GLU A 102 -3.95 1.38 7.61
N ILE A 103 -4.02 2.45 8.41
CA ILE A 103 -5.15 3.40 8.41
C ILE A 103 -5.34 4.02 7.02
N SER A 104 -4.24 4.42 6.37
CA SER A 104 -4.27 5.02 5.04
C SER A 104 -4.81 4.05 3.98
N LEU A 105 -4.35 2.81 3.98
CA LEU A 105 -4.83 1.77 3.05
C LEU A 105 -6.30 1.45 3.28
N LYS A 106 -6.74 1.39 4.54
CA LYS A 106 -8.15 1.18 4.91
C LYS A 106 -9.03 2.34 4.44
N ALA A 107 -8.58 3.59 4.60
CA ALA A 107 -9.29 4.77 4.12
C ALA A 107 -9.43 4.78 2.58
N VAL A 108 -8.36 4.46 1.86
CA VAL A 108 -8.38 4.34 0.38
C VAL A 108 -9.36 3.26 -0.07
N LEU A 109 -9.36 2.10 0.60
CA LEU A 109 -10.28 1.03 0.27
C LEU A 109 -11.75 1.43 0.48
N GLY A 110 -12.04 2.15 1.57
CA GLY A 110 -13.36 2.74 1.81
C GLY A 110 -13.80 3.66 0.67
N GLY A 111 -12.94 4.60 0.28
CA GLY A 111 -13.21 5.53 -0.83
C GLY A 111 -13.39 4.83 -2.18
N LEU A 112 -12.60 3.78 -2.46
CA LEU A 112 -12.71 3.00 -3.70
C LEU A 112 -14.10 2.35 -3.83
N ILE A 113 -14.61 1.80 -2.74
CA ILE A 113 -15.91 1.12 -2.74
C ILE A 113 -17.07 2.11 -2.79
N GLU A 114 -16.91 3.28 -2.16
CA GLU A 114 -17.85 4.39 -2.30
C GLU A 114 -17.96 4.83 -3.77
N ASP A 115 -16.82 5.07 -4.44
CA ASP A 115 -16.79 5.50 -5.84
C ASP A 115 -17.41 4.44 -6.76
N MET A 116 -17.16 3.14 -6.51
CA MET A 116 -17.83 2.04 -7.22
C MET A 116 -19.36 2.06 -7.02
N GLY A 117 -19.82 2.43 -5.82
CA GLY A 117 -21.23 2.56 -5.50
C GLY A 117 -21.91 3.69 -6.26
N VAL A 118 -21.22 4.82 -6.45
CA VAL A 118 -21.72 5.99 -7.19
C VAL A 118 -21.82 5.71 -8.69
N GLN A 119 -20.88 4.95 -9.27
CA GLN A 119 -20.89 4.61 -10.71
C GLN A 119 -21.92 3.54 -11.10
N ALA A 120 -22.66 2.99 -10.13
CA ALA A 120 -23.58 1.89 -10.35
C ALA A 120 -24.95 2.36 -10.90
N GLU A 121 -25.00 2.92 -12.11
CA GLU A 121 -26.27 3.20 -12.79
C GLU A 121 -27.03 1.87 -13.06
N GLY A 122 -28.28 1.80 -12.57
CA GLY A 122 -29.23 0.72 -12.87
C GLY A 122 -29.04 -0.62 -12.10
N GLY A 123 -28.05 -0.73 -11.22
CA GLY A 123 -27.81 -1.95 -10.43
C GLY A 123 -26.94 -1.64 -9.23
N SER A 124 -27.57 -1.20 -8.14
CA SER A 124 -26.88 -0.65 -6.99
C SER A 124 -26.06 -1.73 -6.27
N LEU A 125 -24.78 -1.44 -6.02
CA LEU A 125 -23.96 -2.18 -5.06
C LEU A 125 -24.61 -2.23 -3.66
N ALA A 126 -25.57 -1.34 -3.36
CA ALA A 126 -26.35 -1.39 -2.13
C ALA A 126 -27.25 -2.63 -2.05
N SER A 127 -27.89 -3.04 -3.16
CA SER A 127 -28.71 -4.26 -3.20
C SER A 127 -27.89 -5.54 -3.46
N GLY A 128 -26.62 -5.36 -3.81
CA GLY A 128 -25.69 -6.42 -4.15
C GLY A 128 -25.82 -6.92 -5.59
N MET A 129 -24.74 -7.52 -6.09
CA MET A 129 -24.66 -8.07 -7.44
C MET A 129 -23.79 -9.33 -7.48
N PRO A 130 -24.00 -10.24 -8.46
CA PRO A 130 -23.18 -11.43 -8.61
C PRO A 130 -21.71 -11.08 -8.81
N LEU A 131 -20.81 -11.86 -8.21
CA LEU A 131 -19.35 -11.69 -8.31
C LEU A 131 -18.87 -11.63 -9.78
N ALA A 132 -19.45 -12.44 -10.67
CA ALA A 132 -19.16 -12.39 -12.11
C ALA A 132 -19.39 -11.00 -12.74
N LYS A 133 -20.39 -10.25 -12.28
CA LYS A 133 -20.67 -8.89 -12.76
C LYS A 133 -19.85 -7.84 -12.01
N LEU A 134 -19.40 -8.16 -10.79
CA LEU A 134 -18.61 -7.25 -9.96
C LEU A 134 -17.15 -7.17 -10.44
N LEU A 135 -16.54 -8.29 -10.83
CA LEU A 135 -15.13 -8.33 -11.26
C LEU A 135 -14.80 -7.32 -12.38
N PRO A 136 -15.59 -7.21 -13.47
CA PRO A 136 -15.34 -6.19 -14.49
C PRO A 136 -15.42 -4.76 -13.95
N ARG A 137 -16.29 -4.49 -12.97
CA ARG A 137 -16.40 -3.17 -12.34
C ARG A 137 -15.17 -2.84 -11.49
N ILE A 138 -14.64 -3.82 -10.76
CA ILE A 138 -13.38 -3.64 -10.02
C ILE A 138 -12.25 -3.27 -10.99
N VAL A 139 -12.17 -3.94 -12.15
CA VAL A 139 -11.17 -3.64 -13.19
C VAL A 139 -11.34 -2.23 -13.75
N GLN A 140 -12.57 -1.74 -13.90
CA GLN A 140 -12.84 -0.37 -14.36
C GLN A 140 -12.34 0.72 -13.39
N MET A 141 -12.09 0.37 -12.13
CA MET A 141 -11.52 1.33 -11.17
C MET A 141 -10.00 1.48 -11.29
N CYS A 142 -9.29 0.51 -11.89
CA CYS A 142 -7.83 0.52 -11.95
C CYS A 142 -7.22 1.79 -12.57
N PRO A 143 -7.76 2.38 -13.66
CA PRO A 143 -7.22 3.62 -14.21
C PRO A 143 -7.27 4.79 -13.22
N HIS A 144 -8.36 4.92 -12.45
CA HIS A 144 -8.51 6.00 -11.46
C HIS A 144 -7.49 5.90 -10.30
N LEU A 145 -7.05 4.68 -9.97
CA LEU A 145 -5.97 4.47 -8.99
C LEU A 145 -4.62 5.02 -9.49
N LEU A 146 -4.46 5.14 -10.81
CA LEU A 146 -3.22 5.52 -11.50
C LEU A 146 -3.26 6.94 -12.07
N ASP A 147 -4.28 7.75 -11.73
CA ASP A 147 -4.37 9.15 -12.16
C ASP A 147 -3.19 9.97 -11.64
N GLU A 148 -2.91 11.09 -12.33
CA GLU A 148 -1.88 12.05 -11.93
C GLU A 148 -2.03 12.45 -10.45
N PRO A 149 -0.94 12.55 -9.67
CA PRO A 149 -1.03 12.79 -8.23
C PRO A 149 -1.89 13.98 -7.80
N SER A 150 -1.93 15.06 -8.58
CA SER A 150 -2.74 16.25 -8.29
C SER A 150 -4.25 16.04 -8.46
N LYS A 151 -4.66 15.05 -9.26
CA LYS A 151 -6.06 14.72 -9.57
C LYS A 151 -6.51 13.42 -8.92
N ASN A 152 -5.58 12.63 -8.39
CA ASN A 152 -5.85 11.34 -7.81
C ASN A 152 -6.55 11.47 -6.45
N ARG A 153 -7.86 11.18 -6.44
CA ARG A 153 -8.70 11.20 -5.23
C ARG A 153 -8.17 10.31 -4.12
N PHE A 154 -7.55 9.18 -4.45
CA PHE A 154 -7.02 8.24 -3.45
C PHE A 154 -5.78 8.79 -2.73
N ILE A 155 -4.93 9.54 -3.44
CA ILE A 155 -3.83 10.29 -2.80
C ILE A 155 -4.40 11.38 -1.89
N GLN A 156 -5.45 12.09 -2.31
CA GLN A 156 -6.11 13.10 -1.48
C GLN A 156 -6.73 12.49 -0.22
N ILE A 157 -7.33 11.30 -0.32
CA ILE A 157 -7.83 10.55 0.85
C ILE A 157 -6.70 10.33 1.85
N ILE A 158 -5.55 9.80 1.41
CA ILE A 158 -4.38 9.58 2.28
C ILE A 158 -3.93 10.89 2.94
N GLN A 159 -3.82 11.97 2.16
CA GLN A 159 -3.42 13.29 2.67
C GLN A 159 -4.38 13.87 3.70
N SER A 160 -5.67 13.50 3.64
CA SER A 160 -6.69 13.96 4.58
C SER A 160 -6.75 13.18 5.90
N VAL A 161 -6.00 12.07 6.03
CA VAL A 161 -5.93 11.28 7.25
C VAL A 161 -5.12 12.03 8.32
N PRO A 162 -5.71 12.41 9.47
CA PRO A 162 -5.01 13.19 10.50
C PRO A 162 -3.74 12.52 11.04
N GLU A 163 -3.75 11.19 11.15
CA GLU A 163 -2.62 10.40 11.61
C GLU A 163 -1.41 10.52 10.68
N VAL A 164 -1.64 10.72 9.38
CA VAL A 164 -0.58 10.95 8.39
C VAL A 164 0.13 12.27 8.69
N GLU A 165 -0.62 13.36 8.85
CA GLU A 165 -0.07 14.68 9.18
C GLU A 165 0.68 14.67 10.52
N LEU A 166 0.07 14.07 11.56
CA LEU A 166 0.68 13.97 12.88
C LEU A 166 2.00 13.19 12.84
N PHE A 167 2.01 12.05 12.15
CA PHE A 167 3.20 11.23 12.01
C PHE A 167 4.35 11.99 11.34
N PHE A 168 4.08 12.65 10.19
CA PHE A 168 5.12 13.42 9.51
C PHE A 168 5.58 14.62 10.34
N THR A 169 4.68 15.31 11.03
CA THR A 169 5.05 16.41 11.94
C THR A 169 6.03 15.94 13.01
N LEU A 170 5.74 14.82 13.67
CA LEU A 170 6.63 14.23 14.66
C LEU A 170 7.94 13.76 14.05
N LEU A 171 7.91 13.13 12.87
CA LEU A 171 9.12 12.70 12.17
C LEU A 171 10.05 13.88 11.89
N TYR A 172 9.53 14.97 11.31
CA TYR A 172 10.32 16.15 10.98
C TYR A 172 10.80 16.92 12.22
N ALA A 173 10.01 16.95 13.30
CA ALA A 173 10.43 17.60 14.55
C ALA A 173 11.60 16.89 15.24
N ASN A 174 11.75 15.58 15.00
CA ASN A 174 12.79 14.75 15.61
C ASN A 174 14.01 14.53 14.70
N LEU A 175 14.06 15.16 13.52
CA LEU A 175 15.26 15.10 12.68
C LEU A 175 16.42 15.83 13.38
N PRO A 176 17.63 15.25 13.41
CA PRO A 176 18.80 15.94 13.93
C PRO A 176 18.99 17.23 13.15
N THR A 177 19.02 18.38 13.83
CA THR A 177 19.46 19.62 13.20
C THR A 177 20.94 19.44 12.87
N SER A 178 21.23 19.33 11.56
CA SER A 178 22.59 19.23 11.03
C SER A 178 23.42 20.48 11.34
#